data_AF-A0A7S1RZ66-F1
#
_entry.id   AF-A0A7S1RZ66-F1
#
_cell.length_a   1.000
_cell.length_b   1.000
_cell.length_c   1.000
_cell.angle_alpha   90.00
_cell.angle_beta   90.00
_cell.angle_gamma   90.00
#
_symmetry.space_group_name_H-M   'P 1'
#
loop_
_entity.id
_entity.type
_entity.pdbx_description
1 polymer ?
#
loop_
_entity_poly.entity_id
_entity_poly.type
_entity_poly.pdbx_seq_one_letter_code
_entity_poly.pdbx_strand_id
1 'polypeptide(L)'
;SGGRVPRCPGLSELQLGRNAFGDRGLEALAEAASSSPELTAPWGPWGLTELGVDGHSGSSRGAGALQQAQKRRAQLMQQLLRAISGQCPPVEGGGAPPTLLRVAGLPAVDAEDAALEADLARHWAEHYGTVAWPAWGACASEEEDESTLEHEVRMAMAEREAANVVQPVDSVEVATCE
;
A
#
# COMPACT_ATOMS: atom_id res chain seq x y z
N SER A 1 -14.72 4.51 25.28
CA SER A 1 -14.69 3.43 24.27
C SER A 1 -13.49 3.69 23.39
N GLY A 2 -12.37 2.99 23.61
CA GLY A 2 -11.17 3.13 22.79
C GLY A 2 -11.43 2.49 21.44
N GLY A 3 -11.75 3.29 20.43
CA GLY A 3 -11.89 2.82 19.06
C GLY A 3 -10.53 2.30 18.60
N ARG A 4 -10.40 0.99 18.44
CA ARG A 4 -9.22 0.40 17.82
C ARG A 4 -9.14 0.95 16.40
N VAL A 5 -8.07 1.69 16.10
CA VAL A 5 -7.78 2.12 14.73
C VAL A 5 -7.60 0.85 13.89
N PRO A 6 -8.30 0.70 12.76
CA PRO A 6 -8.12 -0.44 11.87
C PRO A 6 -6.65 -0.51 11.47
N ARG A 7 -6.01 -1.64 11.75
CA ARG A 7 -4.65 -1.92 11.29
C ARG A 7 -4.75 -2.22 9.80
N CYS A 8 -4.13 -1.37 8.98
CA CYS A 8 -3.94 -1.62 7.55
C CYS A 8 -2.51 -2.15 7.38
N PRO A 9 -2.26 -3.45 7.61
CA PRO A 9 -0.90 -3.99 7.60
C PRO A 9 -0.19 -3.63 6.29
N GLY A 10 -0.86 -3.70 5.14
CA GLY A 10 -0.24 -3.44 3.83
C GLY A 10 -0.15 -1.98 3.37
N LEU A 11 -0.59 -0.99 4.15
CA LEU A 11 -0.55 0.41 3.70
C LEU A 11 0.83 1.02 3.99
N SER A 12 1.64 1.25 2.95
CA SER A 12 2.96 1.88 3.05
C SER A 12 2.91 3.39 2.93
N GLU A 13 2.06 3.92 2.07
CA GLU A 13 1.96 5.36 1.78
C GLU A 13 0.54 5.88 2.00
N LEU A 14 0.43 7.04 2.63
CA LEU A 14 -0.85 7.72 2.86
C LEU A 14 -0.69 9.22 2.61
N GLN A 15 -1.29 9.70 1.53
CA GLN A 15 -1.30 11.11 1.14
C GLN A 15 -2.59 11.78 1.62
N LEU A 16 -2.46 12.67 2.60
CA LEU A 16 -3.57 13.43 3.16
C LEU A 16 -3.37 14.94 3.02
N GLY A 17 -2.39 15.40 2.24
CA GLY A 17 -2.13 16.82 2.06
C GLY A 17 -3.37 17.63 1.63
N ARG A 18 -3.37 18.92 2.00
CA ARG A 18 -4.40 19.91 1.68
C ARG A 18 -5.79 19.61 2.26
N ASN A 19 -5.83 18.84 3.34
CA ASN A 19 -7.05 18.58 4.08
C ASN A 19 -7.12 19.41 5.37
N ALA A 20 -8.35 19.79 5.74
CA ALA A 20 -8.62 20.63 6.90
C ALA A 20 -8.69 19.82 8.20
N PHE A 21 -7.62 19.08 8.53
CA PHE A 21 -7.47 18.50 9.87
C PHE A 21 -6.59 19.38 10.76
N GLY A 22 -7.03 19.53 12.00
CA GLY A 22 -6.29 20.21 13.08
C GLY A 22 -5.55 19.22 13.96
N ASP A 23 -5.14 19.66 15.15
CA ASP A 23 -4.32 18.87 16.09
C ASP A 23 -4.87 17.48 16.38
N ARG A 24 -6.20 17.34 16.58
CA ARG A 24 -6.83 16.05 16.85
C ARG A 24 -6.65 15.05 15.69
N GLY A 25 -6.67 15.53 14.45
CA GLY A 25 -6.46 14.69 13.28
C GLY A 25 -4.99 14.22 13.22
N LEU A 26 -4.05 15.14 13.45
CA LEU A 26 -2.62 14.81 13.49
C LEU A 26 -2.27 13.86 14.66
N GLU A 27 -2.90 14.03 15.82
CA GLU A 27 -2.74 13.12 16.97
C GLU A 27 -3.27 11.71 16.65
N ALA A 28 -4.44 11.60 16.02
CA ALA A 28 -5.00 10.32 15.62
C ALA A 28 -4.12 9.62 14.56
N LEU A 29 -3.57 10.38 13.61
CA LEU A 29 -2.61 9.88 12.63
C LEU A 29 -1.31 9.42 13.29
N ALA A 30 -0.80 10.18 14.26
CA ALA A 30 0.39 9.82 15.02
C ALA A 30 0.18 8.52 15.80
N GLU A 31 -0.98 8.34 16.41
CA GLU A 31 -1.36 7.10 17.12
C GLU A 31 -1.44 5.92 16.16
N ALA A 32 -2.12 6.10 15.02
CA ALA A 32 -2.23 5.08 13.98
C ALA A 32 -0.86 4.65 13.44
N ALA A 33 0.00 5.62 13.11
CA ALA A 33 1.34 5.37 12.57
C ALA A 33 2.29 4.77 13.63
N SER A 34 2.07 5.06 14.91
CA SER A 34 2.82 4.46 16.02
C SER A 34 2.35 3.06 16.39
N SER A 35 1.20 2.61 15.86
CA SER A 35 0.63 1.29 16.17
C SER A 35 1.40 0.19 15.43
N SER A 36 2.63 -0.07 15.87
CA SER A 36 3.47 -1.13 15.33
C SER A 36 2.88 -2.51 15.68
N PRO A 37 3.01 -3.53 14.80
CA PRO A 37 2.76 -4.91 15.19
C PRO A 37 3.62 -5.26 16.41
N GLU A 38 3.05 -5.98 17.37
CA GLU A 38 3.80 -6.47 18.51
C GLU A 38 5.02 -7.26 18.00
N LEU A 39 6.20 -7.03 18.59
CA LEU A 39 7.48 -7.67 18.25
C LEU A 39 7.45 -9.21 18.30
N THR A 40 6.34 -9.79 18.73
CA THR A 40 6.05 -11.22 18.71
C THR A 40 6.03 -11.83 17.30
N ALA A 41 5.81 -11.01 16.26
CA ALA A 41 5.96 -11.43 14.86
C ALA A 41 6.81 -10.38 14.13
N PRO A 42 8.14 -10.58 13.99
CA PRO A 42 9.01 -9.69 13.23
C PRO A 42 8.76 -9.74 11.72
N TRP A 43 7.76 -10.49 11.26
CA TRP A 43 7.39 -10.58 9.85
C TRP A 43 6.02 -9.95 9.63
N GLY A 44 5.92 -9.18 8.57
CA GLY A 44 4.69 -8.56 8.14
C GLY A 44 4.96 -7.15 7.63
N PRO A 45 4.03 -6.60 6.86
CA PRO A 45 4.18 -5.24 6.41
C PRO A 45 4.16 -4.32 7.64
N TRP A 46 5.21 -3.52 7.76
CA TRP A 46 5.49 -2.72 8.95
C TRP A 46 4.51 -1.55 9.11
N GLY A 47 3.43 -1.51 8.33
CA GLY A 47 2.50 -0.39 8.24
C GLY A 47 3.12 0.83 7.57
N LEU A 48 2.55 1.98 7.88
CA LEU A 48 2.81 3.23 7.19
C LEU A 48 4.29 3.66 7.28
N THR A 49 4.89 3.89 6.13
CA THR A 49 6.27 4.34 5.94
C THR A 49 6.32 5.80 5.50
N GLU A 50 5.30 6.25 4.78
CA GLU A 50 5.21 7.61 4.26
C GLU A 50 3.84 8.22 4.56
N LEU A 51 3.85 9.41 5.14
CA LEU A 51 2.65 10.17 5.50
C LEU A 51 2.75 11.60 4.97
N GLY A 52 1.95 11.93 3.96
CA GLY A 52 1.84 13.29 3.45
C GLY A 52 0.78 14.09 4.20
N VAL A 53 1.16 15.15 4.93
CA VAL A 53 0.22 16.02 5.67
C VAL A 53 0.39 17.50 5.34
N ASP A 54 0.97 17.82 4.19
CA ASP A 54 1.22 19.20 3.78
C ASP A 54 -0.05 20.05 3.78
N GLY A 55 0.05 21.33 4.18
CA GLY A 55 -1.10 22.23 4.19
C GLY A 55 -2.15 21.92 5.26
N HIS A 56 -1.79 21.18 6.31
CA HIS A 56 -2.66 20.97 7.47
C HIS A 56 -2.88 22.26 8.27
N SER A 57 -3.99 22.32 8.99
CA SER A 57 -4.31 23.43 9.92
C SER A 57 -3.86 23.18 11.37
N GLY A 58 -3.14 22.08 11.61
CA GLY A 58 -2.60 21.74 12.92
C GLY A 58 -1.56 22.73 13.44
N SER A 59 -1.52 22.87 14.76
CA SER A 59 -0.54 23.66 15.49
C SER A 59 0.75 22.87 15.73
N SER A 60 1.70 23.48 16.46
CA SER A 60 2.92 22.80 16.92
C SER A 60 2.64 21.57 17.78
N ARG A 61 1.46 21.50 18.42
CA ARG A 61 1.03 20.33 19.19
C ARG A 61 0.80 19.11 18.29
N GLY A 62 0.02 19.25 17.22
CA GLY A 62 -0.22 18.16 16.29
C GLY A 62 1.05 17.73 15.54
N ALA A 63 1.86 18.69 15.13
CA ALA A 63 3.18 18.41 14.54
C ALA A 63 4.10 17.65 15.52
N GLY A 64 4.10 18.04 16.80
CA GLY A 64 4.86 17.37 17.86
C GLY A 64 4.41 15.91 18.10
N ALA A 65 3.10 15.63 17.96
CA ALA A 65 2.60 14.26 18.05
C ALA A 65 3.15 13.37 16.93
N LEU A 66 3.19 13.87 15.69
CA LEU A 66 3.77 13.16 14.56
C LEU A 66 5.28 12.97 14.72
N GLN A 67 6.01 13.98 15.19
CA GLN A 67 7.44 13.84 15.48
C GLN A 67 7.69 12.78 16.57
N GLN A 68 6.84 12.72 17.59
CA GLN A 68 6.91 11.69 18.62
C GLN A 68 6.64 10.29 18.05
N ALA A 69 5.74 10.16 17.07
CA ALA A 69 5.51 8.91 16.35
C ALA A 69 6.74 8.47 15.56
N GLN A 70 7.41 9.39 14.83
CA GLN A 70 8.67 9.11 14.14
C GLN A 70 9.74 8.61 15.10
N LYS A 71 9.92 9.27 16.25
CA LYS A 71 10.89 8.84 17.27
C LYS A 71 10.59 7.44 17.84
N ARG A 72 9.31 7.13 18.08
CA ARG A 72 8.90 5.78 18.54
C ARG A 72 9.23 4.71 17.50
N ARG A 73 9.02 5.02 16.22
CA ARG A 73 9.37 4.14 15.09
C ARG A 73 10.88 3.85 15.07
N ALA A 74 11.72 4.87 15.17
CA ALA A 74 13.17 4.72 15.21
C ALA A 74 13.63 3.87 16.41
N GLN A 75 13.06 4.10 17.60
CA GLN A 75 13.34 3.29 18.79
C GLN A 75 13.00 1.81 18.60
N LEU A 76 11.86 1.52 17.95
CA LEU A 76 11.48 0.14 17.65
C LEU A 76 12.45 -0.51 16.66
N MET A 77 12.89 0.21 15.64
CA MET A 77 13.93 -0.27 14.71
C MET A 77 15.24 -0.56 15.44
N GLN A 78 15.64 0.27 16.41
CA GLN A 78 16.83 0.05 17.22
C GLN A 78 16.70 -1.21 18.08
N GLN A 79 15.53 -1.43 18.68
CA GLN A 79 15.23 -2.64 19.45
C GLN A 79 15.27 -3.89 18.56
N LEU A 80 14.71 -3.81 17.36
CA LEU A 80 14.74 -4.90 16.37
C LEU A 80 16.16 -5.22 15.94
N LEU A 81 16.94 -4.20 15.57
CA LEU A 81 18.34 -4.35 15.21
C LEU A 81 19.12 -5.05 16.32
N ARG A 82 18.95 -4.61 17.57
CA ARG A 82 19.58 -5.26 18.73
C ARG A 82 19.12 -6.71 18.91
N ALA A 83 17.85 -7.01 18.67
CA ALA A 83 17.32 -8.35 18.79
C ALA A 83 17.91 -9.31 17.74
N ILE A 84 17.94 -8.88 16.47
CA ILE A 84 18.48 -9.71 15.37
C ILE A 84 20.01 -9.83 15.44
N SER A 85 20.73 -8.80 15.89
CA SER A 85 22.19 -8.86 16.05
C SER A 85 22.61 -9.71 17.26
N GLY A 86 21.71 -9.95 18.23
CA GLY A 86 22.02 -10.62 19.50
C GLY A 86 21.46 -12.04 19.66
N GLN A 87 20.58 -12.52 18.78
CA GLN A 87 19.93 -13.83 18.88
C GLN A 87 19.99 -14.61 17.56
N CYS A 88 19.87 -15.96 17.63
CA CYS A 88 19.71 -16.80 16.46
C CYS A 88 18.52 -16.28 15.63
N PRO A 89 18.75 -15.77 14.41
CA PRO A 89 17.66 -15.25 13.60
C PRO A 89 16.68 -16.39 13.34
N PRO A 90 15.36 -16.17 13.47
CA PRO A 90 14.38 -17.16 13.05
C PRO A 90 14.65 -17.58 11.60
N VAL A 91 14.54 -18.88 11.33
CA VAL A 91 14.98 -19.52 10.07
C VAL A 91 14.04 -19.21 8.88
N GLU A 92 12.90 -18.59 9.14
CA GLU A 92 11.89 -18.25 8.13
C GLU A 92 11.71 -16.73 8.05
N GLY A 93 12.21 -16.12 6.98
CA GLY A 93 12.09 -14.69 6.69
C GLY A 93 11.43 -14.47 5.34
N GLY A 94 10.27 -13.80 5.32
CA GLY A 94 9.47 -13.61 4.11
C GLY A 94 9.06 -12.16 3.82
N GLY A 95 9.75 -11.16 4.38
CA GLY A 95 9.34 -9.76 4.17
C GLY A 95 10.45 -8.74 4.30
N ALA A 96 10.10 -7.50 3.97
CA ALA A 96 10.91 -6.31 4.17
C ALA A 96 11.42 -6.14 5.61
N PRO A 97 12.58 -5.52 5.89
CA PRO A 97 12.81 -4.86 7.16
C PRO A 97 11.88 -3.66 7.32
N PRO A 98 11.65 -3.21 8.56
CA PRO A 98 10.93 -1.97 8.81
C PRO A 98 11.70 -0.79 8.27
N THR A 99 10.96 0.19 7.77
CA THR A 99 11.47 1.49 7.38
C THR A 99 10.98 2.58 8.33
N LEU A 100 11.73 3.68 8.35
CA LEU A 100 11.40 4.88 9.11
C LEU A 100 10.13 5.54 8.57
N LEU A 101 9.33 6.08 9.49
CA LEU A 101 8.18 6.89 9.15
C LEU A 101 8.65 8.26 8.66
N ARG A 102 8.44 8.54 7.38
CA ARG A 102 8.69 9.82 6.74
C ARG A 102 7.39 10.62 6.71
N VAL A 103 7.43 11.86 7.19
CA VAL A 103 6.25 12.73 7.24
C VAL A 103 6.53 13.97 6.41
N ALA A 104 5.77 14.21 5.35
CA ALA A 104 5.92 15.42 4.54
C ALA A 104 5.57 16.66 5.37
N GLY A 105 6.38 17.71 5.25
CA GLY A 105 6.23 18.96 6.00
C GLY A 105 6.85 18.96 7.40
N LEU A 106 7.40 17.83 7.87
CA LEU A 106 8.25 17.77 9.06
C LEU A 106 9.73 17.77 8.68
N PRO A 107 10.64 18.16 9.59
CA PRO A 107 12.07 18.04 9.37
C PRO A 107 12.44 16.60 8.98
N ALA A 108 13.43 16.47 8.11
CA ALA A 108 13.97 15.17 7.73
C ALA A 108 14.41 14.39 8.96
N VAL A 109 14.30 13.06 8.86
CA VAL A 109 14.77 12.16 9.92
C VAL A 109 16.27 12.37 10.13
N ASP A 110 16.71 12.32 11.39
CA ASP A 110 18.11 12.55 11.75
C ASP A 110 19.03 11.54 11.05
N ALA A 111 20.27 11.96 10.73
CA ALA A 111 21.22 11.11 10.01
C ALA A 111 21.55 9.81 10.75
N GLU A 112 21.49 9.82 12.08
CA GLU A 112 21.67 8.64 12.93
C GLU A 112 20.56 7.62 12.73
N ASP A 113 19.30 8.07 12.71
CA ASP A 113 18.14 7.23 12.46
C ASP A 113 18.18 6.65 11.03
N ALA A 114 18.59 7.45 10.03
CA ALA A 114 18.77 6.97 8.66
C ALA A 114 19.87 5.90 8.54
N ALA A 115 20.98 6.06 9.27
CA ALA A 115 22.03 5.04 9.35
C ALA A 115 21.52 3.76 10.01
N LEU A 116 20.71 3.88 11.08
CA LEU A 116 20.06 2.75 11.74
C LEU A 116 19.15 1.97 10.79
N GLU A 117 18.36 2.65 9.96
CA GLU A 117 17.53 2.03 8.92
C GLU A 117 18.38 1.25 7.90
N ALA A 118 19.49 1.83 7.44
CA ALA A 118 20.39 1.18 6.50
C ALA A 118 21.10 -0.05 7.11
N ASP A 119 21.51 0.03 8.37
CA ASP A 119 22.13 -1.08 9.10
C ASP A 119 21.14 -2.21 9.35
N LEU A 120 19.90 -1.87 9.72
CA LEU A 120 18.83 -2.84 9.85
C LEU A 120 18.54 -3.53 8.50
N ALA A 121 18.45 -2.76 7.42
CA ALA A 121 18.24 -3.31 6.09
C ALA A 121 19.36 -4.27 5.67
N ARG A 122 20.62 -3.92 5.98
CA ARG A 122 21.78 -4.77 5.70
C ARG A 122 21.73 -6.07 6.49
N HIS A 123 21.55 -6.01 7.81
CA HIS A 123 21.44 -7.20 8.65
C HIS A 123 20.24 -8.07 8.24
N TRP A 124 19.13 -7.45 7.86
CA TRP A 124 17.97 -8.18 7.38
C TRP A 124 18.28 -8.96 6.10
N ALA A 125 18.93 -8.33 5.13
CA ALA A 125 19.34 -8.98 3.89
C ALA A 125 20.36 -10.13 4.12
N GLU A 126 21.29 -9.94 5.07
CA GLU A 126 22.27 -10.97 5.45
C GLU A 126 21.63 -12.21 6.07
N HIS A 127 20.61 -12.03 6.92
CA HIS A 127 20.01 -13.12 7.68
C HIS A 127 18.82 -13.79 7.00
N TYR A 128 18.04 -13.04 6.23
CA TYR A 128 16.80 -13.53 5.61
C TYR A 128 16.87 -13.62 4.08
N GLY A 129 17.99 -13.19 3.49
CA GLY A 129 18.19 -13.16 2.05
C GLY A 129 17.53 -11.95 1.38
N THR A 130 17.93 -11.70 0.13
CA THR A 130 17.44 -10.61 -0.70
C THR A 130 16.25 -10.98 -1.57
N VAL A 131 15.58 -12.13 -1.32
CA VAL A 131 14.57 -12.75 -2.20
C VAL A 131 13.73 -11.65 -2.83
N ALA A 132 14.00 -11.36 -4.11
CA ALA A 132 13.65 -10.11 -4.77
C ALA A 132 12.23 -9.73 -4.37
N TRP A 133 12.11 -8.68 -3.58
CA TRP A 133 10.82 -8.34 -3.03
C TRP A 133 9.96 -7.98 -4.24
N PRO A 134 8.79 -8.62 -4.44
CA PRO A 134 7.82 -8.03 -5.33
C PRO A 134 7.59 -6.64 -4.74
N ALA A 135 7.97 -5.60 -5.46
CA ALA A 135 7.61 -4.25 -5.09
C ALA A 135 6.11 -4.32 -4.82
N TRP A 136 5.64 -4.09 -3.58
CA TRP A 136 4.21 -4.15 -3.30
C TRP A 136 3.43 -3.03 -4.03
N GLY A 137 4.09 -2.24 -4.89
CA GLY A 137 3.51 -1.37 -5.93
C GLY A 137 3.59 -1.93 -7.37
N ALA A 138 4.40 -2.97 -7.62
CA ALA A 138 4.06 -3.95 -8.64
C ALA A 138 3.03 -4.89 -8.02
N CYS A 139 1.83 -4.35 -7.76
CA CYS A 139 0.66 -5.13 -8.11
C CYS A 139 1.00 -5.70 -9.48
N ALA A 140 0.79 -6.99 -9.65
CA ALA A 140 0.48 -7.43 -10.98
C ALA A 140 -0.65 -6.48 -11.46
N SER A 141 -0.28 -5.43 -12.19
CA SER A 141 -0.72 -5.40 -13.55
C SER A 141 -0.28 -6.76 -14.11
N GLU A 142 -1.08 -7.80 -13.79
CA GLU A 142 -1.86 -8.39 -14.85
C GLU A 142 -2.20 -7.18 -15.70
N GLU A 143 -1.37 -6.93 -16.73
CA GLU A 143 -1.95 -6.56 -17.98
C GLU A 143 -3.01 -7.65 -18.16
N GLU A 144 -4.18 -7.44 -17.56
CA GLU A 144 -5.45 -7.90 -18.04
C GLU A 144 -5.44 -7.30 -19.41
N ASP A 145 -4.78 -8.04 -20.29
CA ASP A 145 -5.00 -8.22 -21.69
C ASP A 145 -6.22 -7.39 -22.11
N GLU A 146 -6.02 -6.07 -22.23
CA GLU A 146 -7.03 -5.14 -22.74
C GLU A 146 -7.35 -5.52 -24.20
N SER A 147 -6.51 -6.38 -24.78
CA SER A 147 -6.76 -7.12 -26.01
C SER A 147 -7.90 -8.15 -25.91
N THR A 148 -8.15 -8.79 -24.76
CA THR A 148 -9.17 -9.85 -24.64
C THR A 148 -10.59 -9.27 -24.70
N LEU A 149 -10.86 -8.19 -23.95
CA LEU A 149 -12.18 -7.54 -23.98
C LEU A 149 -12.44 -6.86 -25.34
N GLU A 150 -11.45 -6.18 -25.90
CA GLU A 150 -11.60 -5.62 -27.25
C GLU A 150 -11.80 -6.72 -28.31
N HIS A 151 -11.12 -7.85 -28.19
CA HIS A 151 -11.27 -8.99 -29.10
C HIS A 151 -12.65 -9.66 -28.96
N GLU A 152 -13.15 -9.85 -27.75
CA GLU A 152 -14.50 -10.37 -27.51
C GLU A 152 -15.59 -9.44 -28.07
N VAL A 153 -15.46 -8.13 -27.86
CA VAL A 153 -16.41 -7.15 -28.43
C VAL A 153 -16.36 -7.17 -29.96
N ARG A 154 -15.17 -7.28 -30.56
CA ARG A 154 -15.01 -7.38 -32.02
C ARG A 154 -15.65 -8.66 -32.57
N MET A 155 -15.48 -9.78 -31.89
CA MET A 155 -16.10 -11.07 -32.25
C MET A 155 -17.63 -11.02 -32.14
N ALA A 156 -18.16 -10.45 -31.07
CA ALA A 156 -19.62 -10.34 -30.86
C ALA A 156 -20.29 -9.42 -31.90
N MET A 157 -19.61 -8.34 -32.33
CA MET A 157 -20.13 -7.49 -33.41
C MET A 157 -20.13 -8.21 -34.77
N ALA A 158 -19.07 -8.95 -35.09
CA ALA A 158 -18.98 -9.71 -36.34
C ALA A 158 -20.05 -10.81 -36.44
N GLU A 159 -20.34 -11.52 -35.35
CA GLU A 159 -21.40 -12.55 -35.33
C GLU A 159 -22.79 -11.94 -35.55
N ARG A 160 -23.06 -10.77 -34.96
CA ARG A 160 -24.34 -10.09 -35.12
C ARG A 160 -24.54 -9.51 -36.52
N GLU A 161 -23.47 -9.06 -37.17
CA GLU A 161 -23.52 -8.61 -38.56
C GLU A 161 -23.77 -9.78 -39.52
N ALA A 162 -23.15 -10.94 -39.28
CA ALA A 162 -23.42 -12.16 -40.05
C ALA A 162 -24.87 -12.64 -39.92
N ALA A 163 -25.49 -12.50 -38.74
CA ALA A 163 -26.88 -12.88 -38.51
C ALA A 163 -27.91 -11.92 -39.12
N ASN A 164 -27.52 -10.67 -39.42
CA ASN A 164 -28.40 -9.66 -40.00
C ASN A 164 -28.41 -9.69 -41.55
N VAL A 165 -27.55 -10.49 -42.15
CA VAL A 165 -27.48 -10.68 -43.60
C VAL A 165 -28.35 -11.89 -43.96
N VAL A 166 -29.52 -11.60 -44.53
CA VAL A 166 -30.44 -12.48 -45.25
C VAL A 166 -31.51 -13.21 -44.41
N GLN A 167 -32.67 -12.55 -44.28
CA GLN A 167 -33.93 -13.25 -44.53
C GLN A 167 -34.44 -12.75 -45.89
N PRO A 168 -34.48 -13.59 -46.94
CA PRO A 168 -35.17 -13.23 -48.16
C PRO A 168 -36.65 -13.19 -47.81
N VAL A 169 -37.28 -12.04 -48.05
CA VAL A 169 -38.73 -11.90 -47.95
C VAL A 169 -39.36 -12.77 -49.01
N ASP A 170 -39.65 -14.02 -48.65
CA ASP A 170 -40.39 -14.92 -49.52
C ASP A 170 -41.78 -14.35 -49.74
N SER A 171 -42.09 -14.22 -51.03
CA SER A 171 -43.26 -13.54 -51.57
C SER A 171 -44.52 -14.27 -51.12
N VAL A 172 -45.39 -13.57 -50.39
CA VAL A 172 -46.73 -14.07 -50.08
C VAL A 172 -47.57 -13.96 -51.35
N GLU A 173 -47.81 -15.11 -51.98
CA GLU A 173 -48.85 -15.30 -52.99
C GLU A 173 -50.22 -14.95 -52.39
N VAL A 174 -50.85 -13.90 -52.94
CA VAL A 174 -52.24 -13.56 -52.65
C VAL A 174 -53.12 -14.44 -53.54
N ALA A 175 -53.65 -15.51 -52.96
CA ALA A 175 -54.65 -16.36 -53.59
C ALA A 175 -55.96 -15.59 -53.78
N THR A 176 -56.38 -15.47 -55.04
CA THR A 176 -57.72 -15.07 -55.45
C THR A 176 -58.71 -16.19 -55.12
N CYS A 177 -59.84 -15.85 -54.50
CA CYS A 177 -61.02 -16.68 -54.47
C CYS A 177 -62.23 -15.84 -54.90
N GLU A 178 -63.07 -16.54 -55.65
CA GLU A 178 -64.12 -16.13 -56.59
C GLU A 178 -65.32 -15.40 -55.99
#